data_AF-A0A1Y3E4D7-F1
#
_entry.id   AF-A0A1Y3E4D7-F1
#
_cell.length_a   1.000
_cell.length_b   1.000
_cell.length_c   1.000
_cell.angle_alpha   90.00
_cell.angle_beta   90.00
_cell.angle_gamma   90.00
#
_symmetry.space_group_name_H-M   'P 1'
#
loop_
_entity.id
_entity.type
_entity.pdbx_description
1 polymer ?
#
loop_
_entity_poly.entity_id
_entity_poly.type
_entity_poly.pdbx_seq_one_letter_code
_entity_poly.pdbx_strand_id
1 'polypeptide(L)' 'MKSDGESEESISNFKKNMQEYVSSLLKKDRFKELQFFSGPGDNAAEGQLAIVEYRQVSDTEQPIVMLIKQGLTVEKC' A
#
# COMPACT_ATOMS: atom_id res chain seq x y z
N MET A 1 10.45 -12.28 6.52
CA MET A 1 9.33 -11.83 7.37
C MET A 1 9.50 -12.52 8.71
N LYS A 2 9.77 -11.77 9.78
CA LYS A 2 9.96 -12.36 11.11
C LYS A 2 8.62 -12.90 11.61
N SER A 3 8.63 -14.15 12.04
CA SER A 3 7.49 -14.99 12.45
C SER A 3 7.10 -14.76 13.92
N ASP A 4 7.19 -13.52 14.41
CA ASP A 4 6.98 -13.23 15.82
C ASP A 4 5.47 -13.07 16.09
N GLY A 5 4.77 -14.20 16.24
CA GLY A 5 3.43 -14.26 16.85
C GLY A 5 2.21 -14.34 15.92
N GLU A 6 2.38 -14.30 14.59
CA GLU A 6 1.29 -14.42 13.62
C GLU A 6 1.00 -15.89 13.26
N SER A 7 -0.28 -16.27 13.16
CA SER A 7 -0.66 -17.63 12.77
C SER A 7 -0.34 -17.92 11.29
N GLU A 8 -0.12 -19.19 10.95
CA GLU A 8 0.11 -19.62 9.56
C GLU A 8 -1.06 -19.22 8.64
N GLU A 9 -2.29 -19.29 9.17
CA GLU A 9 -3.50 -18.85 8.49
C GLU A 9 -3.48 -17.35 8.19
N SER A 10 -3.09 -16.51 9.17
CA SER A 10 -2.95 -15.06 8.99
C SER A 10 -1.93 -14.74 7.88
N ILE A 11 -0.79 -15.43 7.87
CA ILE A 11 0.25 -15.26 6.86
C ILE A 11 -0.27 -15.66 5.47
N SER A 12 -0.99 -16.79 5.37
CA SER A 12 -1.56 -17.28 4.12
C SER A 12 -2.58 -16.29 3.54
N ASN A 13 -3.51 -15.82 4.38
CA ASN A 13 -4.52 -14.83 4.01
C ASN A 13 -3.88 -13.51 3.59
N PHE A 14 -2.86 -13.05 4.30
CA PHE A 14 -2.11 -11.85 3.94
C PHE A 14 -1.49 -11.98 2.54
N LYS A 15 -0.77 -13.07 2.27
CA LYS A 15 -0.13 -13.30 0.96
C LYS A 15 -1.15 -13.28 -0.16
N LYS A 16 -2.28 -13.98 0.02
CA LYS A 16 -3.37 -14.02 -0.95
C LYS A 16 -3.93 -12.61 -1.23
N ASN A 17 -4.30 -11.89 -0.17
CA ASN A 17 -4.90 -10.56 -0.29
C ASN A 17 -3.91 -9.55 -0.92
N MET A 18 -2.63 -9.64 -0.57
CA MET A 18 -1.59 -8.77 -1.12
C MET A 18 -1.33 -9.06 -2.60
N GLN A 19 -1.31 -10.34 -3.00
CA GLN A 19 -1.19 -10.75 -4.40
C GLN A 19 -2.33 -10.17 -5.24
N GLU A 20 -3.56 -10.31 -4.77
CA GLU A 20 -4.77 -9.78 -5.44
C GLU A 20 -4.73 -8.25 -5.52
N TYR A 21 -4.36 -7.59 -4.42
CA TYR A 21 -4.22 -6.14 -4.37
C TYR A 21 -3.18 -5.61 -5.35
N VAL A 22 -1.95 -6.14 -5.33
CA VAL A 22 -0.86 -5.72 -6.23
C VAL A 22 -1.23 -5.99 -7.69
N SER A 23 -1.79 -7.16 -8.00
CA SER A 23 -2.22 -7.49 -9.35
C SER A 23 -3.30 -6.53 -9.86
N SER A 24 -4.19 -6.07 -8.97
CA SER A 24 -5.21 -5.08 -9.31
C SER A 24 -4.63 -3.70 -9.64
N LEU A 25 -3.53 -3.30 -8.99
CA LEU A 25 -2.82 -2.04 -9.23
C LEU A 25 -2.04 -2.08 -10.55
N LEU A 26 -1.44 -3.23 -10.87
CA LEU A 26 -0.64 -3.43 -12.09
C LEU A 26 -1.46 -3.62 -13.37
N LYS A 27 -2.80 -3.63 -13.28
CA LYS A 27 -3.66 -3.59 -14.47
C LYS A 27 -3.30 -2.36 -15.29
N LYS A 28 -3.04 -2.56 -16.59
CA LYS A 28 -2.47 -1.56 -17.51
C LYS A 28 -3.14 -0.18 -17.42
N ASP A 29 -4.45 -0.16 -17.33
CA ASP A 29 -5.22 1.09 -17.33
C ASP A 29 -5.19 1.80 -15.98
N ARG A 30 -5.16 1.04 -14.87
CA ARG A 30 -5.07 1.60 -13.52
C ARG A 30 -3.67 2.08 -13.19
N PHE A 31 -2.65 1.30 -13.54
CA PHE A 31 -1.27 1.60 -13.19
C PHE A 31 -0.80 2.96 -13.73
N LYS A 32 -1.31 3.38 -14.90
CA LYS A 32 -1.00 4.67 -15.52
C LYS A 32 -1.52 5.88 -14.73
N GLU A 33 -2.62 5.68 -14.00
CA GLU A 33 -3.27 6.72 -13.21
C GLU A 33 -2.71 6.79 -11.78
N LEU A 34 -1.85 5.85 -11.39
CA LEU A 34 -1.22 5.83 -10.07
C LEU A 34 -0.05 6.79 -10.02
N GLN A 35 0.05 7.50 -8.89
CA GLN A 35 1.21 8.30 -8.52
C GLN A 35 1.93 7.65 -7.34
N PHE A 36 3.26 7.70 -7.34
CA PHE A 36 4.09 7.11 -6.30
C PHE A 36 4.93 8.19 -5.62
N PHE A 37 4.93 8.20 -4.29
CA PHE A 37 5.64 9.19 -3.49
C PHE A 37 6.54 8.50 -2.46
N SER A 38 7.79 8.92 -2.39
CA SER A 38 8.73 8.51 -1.34
C SER A 38 8.74 9.52 -0.20
N GLY A 39 9.10 9.05 1.00
CA GLY A 39 9.35 9.93 2.15
C GLY A 39 10.62 10.78 1.98
N PRO A 40 10.79 11.83 2.80
CA PRO A 40 11.99 12.65 2.79
C PRO A 40 13.22 11.90 3.33
N GLY A 41 14.41 12.28 2.87
CA GLY A 41 15.70 11.82 3.41
C GLY A 41 16.49 10.89 2.49
N ASP A 42 17.72 10.57 2.91
CA ASP A 42 18.69 9.86 2.07
C ASP A 42 18.30 8.39 1.79
N ASN A 43 17.47 7.81 2.65
CA ASN A 43 16.96 6.44 2.49
C ASN A 43 15.64 6.37 1.69
N ALA A 44 15.23 7.46 1.03
CA ALA A 44 13.95 7.52 0.31
C ALA A 44 13.76 6.40 -0.73
N ALA A 45 14.84 5.92 -1.33
CA ALA A 45 14.82 4.84 -2.32
C ALA A 45 14.46 3.47 -1.73
N GLU A 46 14.83 3.22 -0.46
CA GLU A 46 14.56 1.96 0.26
C GLU A 46 13.43 2.11 1.30
N GLY A 47 12.96 3.33 1.50
CA GLY A 47 11.93 3.68 2.46
C GLY A 47 10.52 3.36 1.99
N GLN A 48 9.55 3.92 2.70
CA GLN A 48 8.14 3.73 2.39
C GLN A 48 7.77 4.39 1.07
N LEU A 49 7.00 3.67 0.25
CA LEU A 49 6.37 4.17 -0.96
C LEU A 49 4.87 4.33 -0.74
N ALA A 50 4.37 5.55 -0.81
CA ALA A 50 2.94 5.85 -0.81
C ALA A 50 2.38 5.74 -2.24
N ILE A 51 1.23 5.11 -2.37
CA ILE A 51 0.51 4.99 -3.64
C ILE A 51 -0.68 5.96 -3.59
N VAL A 52 -0.80 6.82 -4.59
CA VAL A 52 -1.89 7.78 -4.70
C VAL A 52 -2.70 7.51 -5.95
N GLU A 53 -4.01 7.51 -5.79
CA GLU A 53 -4.98 7.31 -6.87
C GLU A 53 -6.09 8.35 -6.70
N TYR A 54 -6.40 9.08 -7.77
CA TYR A 54 -7.57 9.95 -7.78
C TYR A 54 -8.82 9.09 -7.94
N ARG A 55 -9.79 9.27 -7.05
CA ARG A 55 -11.06 8.54 -7.09
C ARG A 55 -12.21 9.51 -6.91
N GLN A 56 -13.33 9.18 -7.56
CA GLN A 56 -14.58 9.88 -7.33
C GLN A 56 -15.10 9.55 -5.92
N VAL A 57 -15.17 10.56 -5.06
CA VAL A 57 -15.78 10.47 -3.73
C VAL A 57 -16.91 11.49 -3.68
N SER A 58 -18.15 10.99 -3.75
CA SER A 58 -19.35 11.81 -3.98
C SER A 58 -19.23 12.60 -5.30
N ASP A 59 -19.33 13.93 -5.26
CA ASP A 59 -19.30 14.80 -6.44
C ASP A 59 -17.90 15.36 -6.74
N THR A 60 -16.87 14.95 -5.99
CA THR A 60 -15.50 15.45 -6.15
C THR A 60 -14.50 14.34 -6.40
N GLU A 61 -13.57 14.59 -7.31
CA GLU A 61 -12.39 13.75 -7.48
C GLU A 61 -11.37 14.09 -6.39
N GLN A 62 -10.96 13.09 -5.61
CA GLN A 62 -10.08 13.25 -4.46
C GLN A 62 -8.85 12.34 -4.55
N PRO A 63 -7.65 12.83 -4.16
CA PRO A 63 -6.47 11.99 -4.08
C PRO A 63 -6.57 11.06 -2.86
N ILE A 64 -6.53 9.75 -3.11
CA ILE A 64 -6.57 8.73 -2.06
C ILE A 64 -5.17 8.17 -1.86
N VAL A 65 -4.63 8.38 -0.65
CA VAL A 65 -3.36 7.80 -0.23
C VAL A 65 -3.58 6.38 0.28
N MET A 66 -2.87 5.42 -0.29
CA MET A 66 -2.89 4.01 0.10
C MET A 66 -1.54 3.58 0.62
N LEU A 67 -1.55 2.96 1.81
CA LEU A 67 -0.37 2.41 2.47
C LEU A 67 -0.62 0.95 2.84
N ILE A 68 0.43 0.13 2.77
CA ILE A 68 0.36 -1.29 3.14
C ILE A 68 0.49 -1.39 4.67
N LYS A 69 -0.60 -1.77 5.34
CA LYS A 69 -0.68 -1.81 6.81
C LYS A 69 0.43 -2.64 7.47
N GLN A 70 0.80 -3.77 6.87
CA GLN A 70 1.84 -4.67 7.36
C GLN A 70 3.26 -4.08 7.25
N GLY A 71 3.43 -3.00 6.48
CA GLY A 71 4.66 -2.20 6.45
C GLY A 71 4.63 -1.02 7.42
N LEU A 72 3.59 -0.88 8.25
CA LEU A 72 3.39 0.25 9.16
C LEU A 72 3.30 -0.18 10.63
N THR A 73 4.15 0.42 11.44
CA THR A 73 4.01 0.43 12.90
C THR A 73 3.14 1.62 13.31
N VAL A 74 2.17 1.40 14.20
CA VAL A 74 1.31 2.46 14.75
C VAL A 74 1.80 2.77 16.15
N GLU A 75 2.15 4.03 16.37
CA GLU A 75 2.52 4.56 17.67
C GLU A 75 1.43 5.55 18.09
N LYS A 76 0.90 5.38 19.31
CA LYS A 76 -0.09 6.30 19.87
C LYS A 76 0.65 7.29 20.77
N CYS A 77 0.43 8.58 20.53
CA CYS A 77 0.82 9.65 21.44
C CYS A 77 -0.18 9.78 22.60
#